data_AF-A0A9D6KJH3-F1
#
_entry.id   AF-A0A9D6KJH3-F1
#
_cell.length_a   1.000
_cell.length_b   1.000
_cell.length_c   1.000
_cell.angle_alpha   90.00
_cell.angle_beta   90.00
_cell.angle_gamma   90.00
#
_symmetry.space_group_name_H-M   'P 1'
#
loop_
_entity.id
_entity.type
_entity.pdbx_description
1 polymer ?
#
loop_
_entity_poly.entity_id
_entity_poly.type
_entity_poly.pdbx_seq_one_letter_code
_entity_poly.pdbx_strand_id
1 'polypeptide(L)'
;MSSSHESDLPNVGEILGRVLQHVPVAQQPLLIAAAERLAATRYRGWAGALSDPTQRSQLMACADREEEIARRIEALFPNAAATQGEILANNPGVEDINRSLFADRPLHQQFKIQAQGERLGAATWRAFAQHAQSPLAAQTFRACAELEEASALVLESILGESVRPL
;
A
#
# COMPACT_ATOMS: atom_id res chain seq x y z
N MET A 1 -7.00 30.81 16.24
CA MET A 1 -7.63 29.68 15.50
C MET A 1 -6.47 28.87 14.95
N SER A 2 -6.10 27.78 15.63
CA SER A 2 -4.82 27.09 15.43
C SER A 2 -4.80 26.28 14.13
N SER A 3 -3.90 26.68 13.24
CA SER A 3 -3.37 25.85 12.16
C SER A 3 -2.73 24.59 12.77
N SER A 4 -3.45 23.49 12.78
CA SER A 4 -2.95 22.23 13.34
C SER A 4 -2.38 21.38 12.20
N HIS A 5 -1.14 21.72 11.84
CA HIS A 5 -0.06 20.91 11.27
C HIS A 5 -0.35 19.96 10.08
N GLU A 6 -0.21 20.49 8.85
CA GLU A 6 0.18 19.68 7.68
C GLU A 6 1.61 19.10 7.80
N SER A 7 2.42 19.61 8.74
CA SER A 7 3.82 19.21 8.98
C SER A 7 4.02 17.85 9.65
N ASP A 8 2.96 17.17 10.08
CA ASP A 8 3.04 15.98 10.95
C ASP A 8 2.59 14.67 10.26
N LEU A 9 2.62 14.63 8.92
CA LEU A 9 2.41 13.39 8.20
C LEU A 9 3.62 12.46 8.36
N PRO A 10 3.41 11.17 8.69
CA PRO A 10 4.50 10.23 8.86
C PRO A 10 5.23 9.98 7.54
N ASN A 11 6.55 9.81 7.59
CA ASN A 11 7.32 9.38 6.45
C ASN A 11 7.09 7.87 6.21
N VAL A 12 6.15 7.55 5.33
CA VAL A 12 5.79 6.17 4.99
C VAL A 12 7.00 5.37 4.50
N GLY A 13 7.88 6.00 3.71
CA GLY A 13 9.09 5.37 3.18
C GLY A 13 10.09 4.99 4.27
N GLU A 14 10.30 5.86 5.24
CA GLU A 14 11.18 5.57 6.37
C GLU A 14 10.63 4.42 7.23
N ILE A 15 9.32 4.41 7.48
CA ILE A 15 8.67 3.38 8.29
C ILE A 15 8.68 2.04 7.56
N LEU A 16 8.30 2.00 6.28
CA LEU A 16 8.34 0.77 5.48
C LEU A 16 9.77 0.25 5.34
N GLY A 17 10.75 1.12 5.09
CA GLY A 17 12.16 0.74 5.00
C GLY A 17 12.67 0.09 6.30
N ARG A 18 12.26 0.62 7.46
CA ARG A 18 12.60 0.04 8.77
C ARG A 18 11.98 -1.33 9.02
N VAL A 19 10.82 -1.63 8.42
CA VAL A 19 10.23 -2.97 8.50
C VAL A 19 10.95 -3.91 7.53
N LEU A 20 11.14 -3.48 6.28
CA LEU A 20 11.77 -4.29 5.23
C LEU A 20 13.21 -4.71 5.55
N GLN A 21 13.98 -3.91 6.29
CA GLN A 21 15.35 -4.25 6.67
C GLN A 21 15.46 -5.53 7.52
N HIS A 22 14.37 -5.93 8.20
CA HIS A 22 14.32 -7.14 9.02
C HIS A 22 13.82 -8.37 8.26
N VAL A 23 13.48 -8.21 6.97
CA VAL A 23 12.98 -9.28 6.11
C VAL A 23 14.00 -9.57 5.01
N PRO A 24 14.36 -10.85 4.78
CA PRO A 24 15.22 -11.23 3.68
C PRO A 24 14.72 -10.66 2.35
N VAL A 25 15.60 -10.12 1.51
CA VAL A 25 15.24 -9.43 0.26
C VAL A 25 14.31 -10.27 -0.63
N ALA A 26 14.56 -11.58 -0.73
CA ALA A 26 13.73 -12.49 -1.52
C ALA A 26 12.29 -12.64 -1.00
N GLN A 27 12.04 -12.32 0.27
CA GLN A 27 10.75 -12.43 0.94
C GLN A 27 10.04 -11.08 1.09
N GLN A 28 10.72 -9.96 0.84
CA GLN A 28 10.14 -8.63 0.92
C GLN A 28 8.86 -8.45 0.08
N PRO A 29 8.74 -8.97 -1.16
CA PRO A 29 7.49 -8.91 -1.91
C PRO A 29 6.29 -9.51 -1.16
N LEU A 30 6.48 -10.62 -0.44
CA LEU A 30 5.41 -11.27 0.32
C LEU A 30 4.97 -10.45 1.54
N LEU A 31 5.91 -9.75 2.19
CA LEU A 31 5.56 -8.83 3.26
C LEU A 31 4.69 -7.68 2.73
N ILE A 32 5.08 -7.10 1.59
CA ILE A 32 4.32 -6.00 0.97
C ILE A 32 2.95 -6.50 0.51
N ALA A 33 2.84 -7.71 -0.08
CA ALA A 33 1.55 -8.33 -0.39
C ALA A 33 0.61 -8.47 0.82
N ALA A 34 1.16 -8.71 2.02
CA ALA A 34 0.39 -8.73 3.25
C ALA A 34 -0.10 -7.31 3.63
N ALA A 35 0.74 -6.29 3.43
CA ALA A 35 0.36 -4.90 3.61
C ALA A 35 -0.77 -4.47 2.66
N GLU A 36 -0.80 -4.96 1.42
CA GLU A 36 -1.90 -4.65 0.48
C GLU A 36 -3.25 -5.16 0.99
N ARG A 37 -3.31 -6.33 1.61
CA ARG A 37 -4.57 -6.82 2.22
C ARG A 37 -5.03 -5.93 3.37
N LEU A 38 -4.10 -5.32 4.10
CA LEU A 38 -4.42 -4.33 5.13
C LEU A 38 -4.93 -3.01 4.50
N ALA A 39 -4.31 -2.57 3.39
CA ALA A 39 -4.76 -1.42 2.62
C ALA A 39 -6.17 -1.65 2.05
N ALA A 40 -6.45 -2.83 1.46
CA ALA A 40 -7.77 -3.22 0.99
C ALA A 40 -8.84 -3.10 2.08
N THR A 41 -8.54 -3.63 3.27
CA THR A 41 -9.44 -3.53 4.44
C THR A 41 -9.70 -2.08 4.81
N ARG A 42 -8.68 -1.22 4.77
CA ARG A 42 -8.78 0.21 5.06
C ARG A 42 -9.64 0.95 4.04
N TYR A 43 -9.43 0.70 2.74
CA TYR A 43 -10.23 1.25 1.66
C TYR A 43 -11.72 0.91 1.82
N ARG A 44 -12.06 -0.35 2.15
CA ARG A 44 -13.44 -0.77 2.46
C ARG A 44 -14.01 -0.01 3.66
N GLY A 45 -13.21 0.18 4.70
CA GLY A 45 -13.59 0.96 5.89
C GLY A 45 -13.94 2.41 5.55
N TRP A 46 -13.11 3.08 4.76
CA TRP A 46 -13.38 4.44 4.29
C TRP A 46 -14.58 4.52 3.36
N ALA A 47 -14.72 3.57 2.43
CA ALA A 47 -15.90 3.47 1.58
C ALA A 47 -17.18 3.32 2.42
N GLY A 48 -17.13 2.62 3.56
CA GLY A 48 -18.24 2.53 4.49
C GLY A 48 -18.61 3.87 5.16
N ALA A 49 -17.62 4.73 5.42
CA ALA A 49 -17.77 5.98 6.16
C ALA A 49 -18.18 7.19 5.29
N LEU A 50 -17.98 7.14 3.97
CA LEU A 50 -18.34 8.23 3.07
C LEU A 50 -19.82 8.18 2.65
N SER A 51 -20.42 9.35 2.42
CA SER A 51 -21.80 9.49 1.92
C SER A 51 -21.89 9.59 0.40
N ASP A 52 -20.86 10.08 -0.29
CA ASP A 52 -20.85 10.23 -1.76
C ASP A 52 -20.73 8.86 -2.46
N PRO A 53 -21.76 8.39 -3.19
CA PRO A 53 -21.75 7.09 -3.88
C PRO A 53 -20.58 6.92 -4.86
N THR A 54 -20.14 8.00 -5.51
CA THR A 54 -19.04 7.96 -6.47
C THR A 54 -17.73 7.69 -5.76
N GLN A 55 -17.42 8.44 -4.71
CA GLN A 55 -16.20 8.24 -3.92
C GLN A 55 -16.18 6.87 -3.25
N ARG A 56 -17.33 6.39 -2.74
CA ARG A 56 -17.46 5.04 -2.18
C ARG A 56 -17.09 3.97 -3.20
N SER A 57 -17.62 4.05 -4.42
CA SER A 57 -17.33 3.11 -5.50
C SER A 57 -15.86 3.14 -5.90
N GLN A 58 -15.26 4.34 -5.99
CA GLN A 58 -13.84 4.51 -6.30
C GLN A 58 -12.94 3.88 -5.23
N LEU A 59 -13.24 4.05 -3.94
CA LEU A 59 -12.48 3.43 -2.85
C LEU A 59 -12.64 1.90 -2.83
N MET A 60 -13.84 1.39 -3.13
CA MET A 60 -14.04 -0.05 -3.30
C MET A 60 -13.20 -0.61 -4.45
N ALA A 61 -13.11 0.10 -5.57
CA ALA A 61 -12.25 -0.29 -6.69
C ALA A 61 -10.75 -0.27 -6.30
N CYS A 62 -10.32 0.64 -5.43
CA CYS A 62 -8.95 0.59 -4.88
C CYS A 62 -8.76 -0.66 -4.02
N ALA A 63 -9.72 -0.99 -3.15
CA ALA A 63 -9.65 -2.22 -2.35
C ALA A 63 -9.50 -3.48 -3.22
N ASP A 64 -10.20 -3.55 -4.36
CA ASP A 64 -10.08 -4.67 -5.29
C ASP A 64 -8.71 -4.73 -5.98
N ARG A 65 -8.08 -3.57 -6.25
CA ARG A 65 -6.70 -3.52 -6.78
C ARG A 65 -5.69 -4.03 -5.77
N GLU A 66 -5.82 -3.65 -4.50
CA GLU A 66 -4.91 -4.12 -3.44
C GLU A 66 -4.99 -5.63 -3.25
N GLU A 67 -6.20 -6.20 -3.29
CA GLU A 67 -6.37 -7.66 -3.28
C GLU A 67 -5.77 -8.32 -4.53
N GLU A 68 -5.92 -7.70 -5.69
CA GLU A 68 -5.33 -8.19 -6.94
C GLU A 68 -3.80 -8.23 -6.87
N ILE A 69 -3.17 -7.17 -6.35
CA ILE A 69 -1.72 -7.12 -6.14
C ILE A 69 -1.31 -8.25 -5.20
N ALA A 70 -1.95 -8.38 -4.05
CA ALA A 70 -1.63 -9.45 -3.09
C ALA A 70 -1.68 -10.83 -3.75
N ARG A 71 -2.76 -11.15 -4.46
CA ARG A 71 -2.91 -12.45 -5.15
C ARG A 71 -1.83 -12.68 -6.22
N ARG A 72 -1.49 -11.65 -6.99
CA ARG A 72 -0.46 -11.73 -8.04
C ARG A 72 0.91 -12.03 -7.47
N ILE A 73 1.26 -11.36 -6.38
CA ILE A 73 2.54 -11.57 -5.71
C ILE A 73 2.56 -12.95 -5.07
N GLU A 74 1.54 -13.33 -4.30
CA GLU A 74 1.43 -14.65 -3.67
C GLU A 74 1.58 -15.79 -4.70
N ALA A 75 1.01 -15.65 -5.90
CA ALA A 75 1.14 -16.65 -6.96
C ALA A 75 2.58 -16.88 -7.48
N LEU A 76 3.51 -15.95 -7.23
CA LEU A 76 4.92 -16.13 -7.57
C LEU A 76 5.67 -17.02 -6.56
N PHE A 77 5.08 -17.31 -5.40
CA PHE A 77 5.74 -18.03 -4.30
C PHE A 77 4.99 -19.32 -3.97
N PRO A 78 5.62 -20.51 -4.14
CA PRO A 78 4.97 -21.80 -3.88
C PRO A 78 4.39 -21.99 -2.47
N ASN A 79 4.90 -21.29 -1.47
CA ASN A 79 4.47 -21.38 -0.06
C ASN A 79 4.08 -20.01 0.53
N ALA A 80 3.51 -19.12 -0.28
CA ALA A 80 3.25 -17.72 0.09
C ALA A 80 2.63 -17.56 1.49
N ALA A 81 1.53 -18.25 1.77
CA ALA A 81 0.81 -18.13 3.05
C ALA A 81 1.65 -18.57 4.26
N ALA A 82 2.39 -19.67 4.15
CA ALA A 82 3.26 -20.15 5.23
C ALA A 82 4.41 -19.16 5.47
N THR A 83 5.08 -18.72 4.41
CA THR A 83 6.17 -17.74 4.50
C THR A 83 5.68 -16.41 5.07
N GLN A 84 4.51 -15.90 4.65
CA GLN A 84 3.92 -14.69 5.23
C GLN A 84 3.62 -14.87 6.72
N GLY A 85 3.06 -16.01 7.12
CA GLY A 85 2.85 -16.34 8.53
C GLY A 85 4.14 -16.29 9.34
N GLU A 86 5.23 -16.85 8.82
CA GLU A 86 6.55 -16.80 9.45
C GLU A 86 7.12 -15.37 9.51
N ILE A 87 7.02 -14.60 8.43
CA ILE A 87 7.46 -13.19 8.41
C ILE A 87 6.72 -12.40 9.50
N LEU A 88 5.40 -12.50 9.56
CA LEU A 88 4.58 -11.76 10.52
C LEU A 88 4.85 -12.21 11.96
N ALA A 89 5.00 -13.52 12.20
CA ALA A 89 5.35 -14.05 13.51
C ALA A 89 6.72 -13.56 14.01
N ASN A 90 7.68 -13.42 13.11
CA ASN A 90 9.03 -12.92 13.41
C ASN A 90 9.12 -11.39 13.48
N ASN A 91 8.10 -10.67 13.04
CA ASN A 91 8.03 -9.22 13.07
C ASN A 91 6.76 -8.76 13.82
N PRO A 92 6.62 -9.11 15.11
CA PRO A 92 5.47 -8.72 15.90
C PRO A 92 5.41 -7.19 15.97
N GLY A 93 4.29 -6.61 15.56
CA GLY A 93 4.06 -5.16 15.56
C GLY A 93 3.95 -4.51 14.19
N VAL A 94 4.19 -5.23 13.08
CA VAL A 94 3.96 -4.68 11.72
C VAL A 94 2.51 -4.21 11.54
N GLU A 95 1.54 -5.01 11.98
CA GLU A 95 0.12 -4.63 11.93
C GLU A 95 -0.19 -3.42 12.81
N ASP A 96 0.44 -3.33 13.99
CA ASP A 96 0.27 -2.22 14.93
C ASP A 96 0.86 -0.93 14.38
N ILE A 97 2.06 -0.99 13.80
CA ILE A 97 2.69 0.12 13.09
C ILE A 97 1.76 0.61 11.98
N ASN A 98 1.30 -0.31 11.14
CA ASN A 98 0.38 0.00 10.05
C ASN A 98 -0.95 0.59 10.55
N ARG A 99 -1.48 0.15 11.70
CA ARG A 99 -2.67 0.77 12.31
C ARG A 99 -2.38 2.18 12.83
N SER A 100 -1.27 2.35 13.55
CA SER A 100 -0.87 3.61 14.19
C SER A 100 -0.59 4.74 13.20
N LEU A 101 -0.22 4.41 11.96
CA LEU A 101 -0.06 5.39 10.88
C LEU A 101 -1.33 6.21 10.62
N PHE A 102 -2.50 5.58 10.76
CA PHE A 102 -3.78 6.17 10.37
C PHE A 102 -4.69 6.48 11.56
N ALA A 103 -4.49 5.82 12.70
CA ALA A 103 -5.30 6.01 13.90
C ALA A 103 -5.41 7.48 14.29
N ASP A 104 -6.63 7.88 14.70
CA ASP A 104 -6.97 9.23 15.19
C ASP A 104 -6.74 10.39 14.20
N ARG A 105 -6.38 10.09 12.94
CA ARG A 105 -6.21 11.12 11.90
C ARG A 105 -7.54 11.39 11.18
N PRO A 106 -7.82 12.65 10.79
CA PRO A 106 -8.91 12.95 9.87
C PRO A 106 -8.76 12.22 8.53
N LEU A 107 -9.88 11.87 7.87
CA LEU A 107 -9.87 11.11 6.61
C LEU A 107 -8.99 11.74 5.51
N HIS A 108 -8.98 13.07 5.37
CA HIS A 108 -8.13 13.73 4.38
C HIS A 108 -6.64 13.48 4.62
N GLN A 109 -6.19 13.43 5.88
CA GLN A 109 -4.79 13.08 6.19
C GLN A 109 -4.53 11.60 5.93
N GLN A 110 -5.48 10.74 6.26
CA GLN A 110 -5.37 9.30 5.98
C GLN A 110 -5.25 9.03 4.47
N PHE A 111 -6.03 9.73 3.63
CA PHE A 111 -5.93 9.65 2.18
C PHE A 111 -4.59 10.16 1.66
N LYS A 112 -4.06 11.27 2.21
CA LYS A 112 -2.72 11.76 1.85
C LYS A 112 -1.64 10.73 2.16
N ILE A 113 -1.68 10.12 3.35
CA ILE A 113 -0.73 9.08 3.77
C ILE A 113 -0.82 7.86 2.85
N GLN A 114 -2.04 7.40 2.53
CA GLN A 114 -2.22 6.26 1.65
C GLN A 114 -1.77 6.59 0.23
N ALA A 115 -2.10 7.76 -0.34
CA ALA A 115 -1.64 8.15 -1.68
C ALA A 115 -0.10 8.16 -1.76
N GLN A 116 0.59 8.64 -0.73
CA GLN A 116 2.05 8.55 -0.63
C GLN A 116 2.52 7.08 -0.55
N GLY A 117 1.81 6.25 0.20
CA GLY A 117 2.01 4.80 0.27
C GLY A 117 1.90 4.14 -1.10
N GLU A 118 0.83 4.40 -1.84
CA GLU A 118 0.60 3.87 -3.19
C GLU A 118 1.72 4.29 -4.17
N ARG A 119 2.13 5.57 -4.12
CA ARG A 119 3.26 6.04 -4.96
C ARG A 119 4.57 5.34 -4.62
N LEU A 120 4.81 5.09 -3.33
CA LEU A 120 5.97 4.35 -2.87
C LEU A 120 5.88 2.86 -3.24
N GLY A 121 4.72 2.25 -3.11
CA GLY A 121 4.44 0.86 -3.52
C GLY A 121 4.73 0.68 -5.00
N ALA A 122 4.19 1.56 -5.84
CA ALA A 122 4.49 1.59 -7.28
C ALA A 122 5.98 1.69 -7.59
N ALA A 123 6.71 2.59 -6.92
CA ALA A 123 8.16 2.71 -7.09
C ALA A 123 8.91 1.45 -6.63
N THR A 124 8.47 0.84 -5.53
CA THR A 124 9.05 -0.39 -4.97
C THR A 124 8.86 -1.57 -5.91
N TRP A 125 7.65 -1.76 -6.45
CA TRP A 125 7.38 -2.79 -7.44
C TRP A 125 8.21 -2.62 -8.71
N ARG A 126 8.42 -1.38 -9.19
CA ARG A 126 9.34 -1.11 -10.31
C ARG A 126 10.78 -1.49 -9.98
N ALA A 127 11.24 -1.18 -8.77
CA ALA A 127 12.58 -1.58 -8.34
C ALA A 127 12.74 -3.11 -8.30
N PHE A 128 11.74 -3.84 -7.79
CA PHE A 128 11.75 -5.31 -7.85
C PHE A 128 11.74 -5.84 -9.28
N ALA A 129 10.97 -5.22 -10.18
CA ALA A 129 10.93 -5.60 -11.58
C ALA A 129 12.30 -5.47 -12.29
N GLN A 130 13.12 -4.49 -11.92
CA GLN A 130 14.47 -4.30 -12.47
C GLN A 130 15.45 -5.38 -12.03
N HIS A 131 15.24 -5.98 -10.86
CA HIS A 131 16.14 -6.98 -10.27
C HIS A 131 15.59 -8.41 -10.33
N ALA A 132 14.41 -8.59 -10.93
CA ALA A 132 13.73 -9.87 -11.04
C ALA A 132 14.52 -10.86 -11.92
N GLN A 133 14.69 -12.08 -11.41
CA GLN A 133 15.41 -13.16 -12.10
C GLN A 133 14.57 -13.88 -13.17
N SER A 134 13.25 -13.64 -13.18
CA SER A 134 12.30 -14.27 -14.09
C SER A 134 11.52 -13.21 -14.87
N PRO A 135 11.33 -13.38 -16.19
CA PRO A 135 10.48 -12.50 -16.98
C PRO A 135 9.03 -12.42 -16.46
N LEU A 136 8.50 -13.53 -15.95
CA LEU A 136 7.17 -13.58 -15.35
C LEU A 136 7.11 -12.69 -14.10
N ALA A 137 8.08 -12.83 -13.19
CA ALA A 137 8.14 -12.01 -11.99
C ALA A 137 8.30 -10.52 -12.34
N ALA A 138 9.17 -10.19 -13.29
CA ALA A 138 9.37 -8.81 -13.75
C ALA A 138 8.08 -8.20 -14.33
N GLN A 139 7.32 -8.96 -15.11
CA GLN A 139 6.03 -8.52 -15.65
C GLN A 139 4.99 -8.35 -14.56
N THR A 140 4.89 -9.31 -13.63
CA THR A 140 3.96 -9.24 -12.50
C THR A 140 4.22 -8.00 -11.65
N PHE A 141 5.48 -7.72 -11.28
CA PHE A 141 5.82 -6.53 -10.50
C PHE A 141 5.47 -5.23 -11.24
N ARG A 142 5.77 -5.12 -12.55
CA ARG A 142 5.36 -3.93 -13.33
C ARG A 142 3.84 -3.74 -13.33
N ALA A 143 3.09 -4.81 -13.47
CA ALA A 143 1.63 -4.74 -13.45
C ALA A 143 1.08 -4.38 -12.06
N CYS A 144 1.76 -4.74 -10.97
CA CYS A 144 1.40 -4.30 -9.62
C CYS A 144 1.65 -2.79 -9.47
N ALA A 145 2.77 -2.27 -10.00
CA ALA A 145 3.05 -0.84 -9.97
C ALA A 145 1.97 0.01 -10.67
N GLU A 146 1.40 -0.48 -11.77
CA GLU A 146 0.32 0.20 -12.49
C GLU A 146 -0.98 0.25 -11.66
N LEU A 147 -1.26 -0.80 -10.88
CA LEU A 147 -2.44 -0.88 -10.02
C LEU A 147 -2.36 0.13 -8.87
N GLU A 148 -1.20 0.21 -8.22
CA GLU A 148 -0.89 1.18 -7.16
C GLU A 148 -1.02 2.62 -7.66
N GLU A 149 -0.47 2.92 -8.84
CA GLU A 149 -0.62 4.25 -9.42
C GLU A 149 -2.07 4.63 -9.68
N ALA A 150 -2.90 3.66 -10.10
CA ALA A 150 -4.32 3.90 -10.26
C ALA A 150 -5.01 4.18 -8.92
N SER A 151 -4.65 3.50 -7.85
CA SER A 151 -5.13 3.76 -6.48
C SER A 151 -4.67 5.13 -5.96
N ALA A 152 -3.40 5.51 -6.19
CA ALA A 152 -2.86 6.82 -5.85
C ALA A 152 -3.64 7.97 -6.53
N LEU A 153 -3.85 7.85 -7.84
CA LEU A 153 -4.59 8.85 -8.64
C LEU A 153 -6.02 9.05 -8.15
N VAL A 154 -6.68 7.99 -7.69
CA VAL A 154 -8.02 8.09 -7.09
C VAL A 154 -7.97 8.92 -5.82
N LEU A 155 -7.05 8.63 -4.91
CA LEU A 155 -6.93 9.36 -3.64
C LEU A 155 -6.56 10.83 -3.86
N GLU A 156 -5.60 11.11 -4.74
CA GLU A 156 -5.20 12.47 -5.13
C GLU A 156 -6.38 13.26 -5.72
N SER A 157 -7.19 12.61 -6.57
CA SER A 157 -8.41 13.21 -7.13
C SER A 157 -9.45 13.54 -6.05
N ILE A 158 -9.68 12.65 -5.09
CA ILE A 158 -10.57 12.90 -3.94
C ILE A 158 -10.07 14.08 -3.08
N LEU A 159 -8.75 14.23 -2.95
CA LEU A 159 -8.12 15.34 -2.23
C LEU A 159 -8.12 16.66 -3.01
N GLY A 160 -8.45 16.65 -4.30
CA GLY A 160 -8.33 17.81 -5.19
C GLY A 160 -6.87 18.16 -5.51
N GLU A 161 -5.93 17.23 -5.35
CA GLU A 161 -4.52 17.42 -5.68
C GLU A 161 -4.29 17.21 -7.19
N SER A 162 -3.64 18.18 -7.84
CA SER A 162 -3.27 18.05 -9.26
C SER A 162 -2.01 17.21 -9.39
N VAL A 163 -2.10 16.11 -10.16
CA VAL A 163 -0.98 15.20 -10.46
C VAL A 163 0.18 15.98 -11.09
N ARG A 164 1.32 16.09 -10.41
CA ARG A 164 2.58 16.47 -11.08
C ARG A 164 3.20 15.22 -11.69
N PRO A 165 3.48 15.18 -13.00
CA PRO A 165 4.29 14.11 -13.56
C PRO A 165 5.69 14.16 -12.94
N LEU A 166 6.20 13.00 -12.52
CA LEU A 166 7.59 12.78 -12.12
C LEU A 166 8.53 12.98 -13.32
#